data_AF-A0A2E3H5H0-F1
#
_entry.id   AF-A0A2E3H5H0-F1
#
_cell.length_a   1.000
_cell.length_b   1.000
_cell.length_c   1.000
_cell.angle_alpha   90.00
_cell.angle_beta   90.00
_cell.angle_gamma   90.00
#
_symmetry.space_group_name_H-M   'P 1'
#
loop_
_entity.id
_entity.type
_entity.pdbx_description
1 polymer ?
#
loop_
_entity_poly.entity_id
_entity_poly.type
_entity_poly.pdbx_seq_one_letter_code
_entity_poly.pdbx_strand_id
1 'polypeptide(L)'
;MMLFYTWSNLTGARRRAEGQPAGLRRRIALLLALVIGLALVPFAGSLHAQPEGERILTLIVGEKTHVLTHEDLRKLPETSFSTTTIWTSGLQQFRGIHLRDLIKTYLPDATELTLIAANDYQITVPVEDLALDGAVLAYERNGSVMTLRDKGPLWLVYPYDLKSKFQNEIIYSNSIWQLERIIVKI
;
A
#
# COMPACT_ATOMS: atom_id res chain seq x y z
N MET A 1 32.99 1.26 -78.16
CA MET A 1 32.68 2.00 -79.40
C MET A 1 31.17 2.11 -79.48
N MET A 2 30.51 3.27 -79.61
CA MET A 2 30.94 4.68 -79.46
C MET A 2 29.66 5.51 -79.12
N LEU A 3 29.79 6.79 -78.79
CA LEU A 3 28.69 7.71 -78.43
C LEU A 3 27.70 7.96 -79.61
N PHE A 4 26.49 8.49 -79.33
CA PHE A 4 26.08 9.89 -79.68
C PHE A 4 24.56 10.22 -79.82
N TYR A 5 24.21 11.52 -79.62
CA TYR A 5 23.16 12.41 -80.23
C TYR A 5 21.72 11.89 -80.58
N THR A 6 20.62 12.68 -80.74
CA THR A 6 19.93 13.86 -80.10
C THR A 6 18.66 14.20 -80.92
N TRP A 7 17.60 14.81 -80.32
CA TRP A 7 16.78 15.94 -80.88
C TRP A 7 15.64 16.35 -79.89
N SER A 8 14.98 17.54 -79.82
CA SER A 8 14.57 18.63 -80.76
C SER A 8 13.33 18.30 -81.63
N ASN A 9 12.32 19.15 -81.95
CA ASN A 9 11.87 20.53 -81.57
C ASN A 9 10.37 20.68 -82.04
N LEU A 10 9.58 21.77 -81.99
CA LEU A 10 9.66 23.20 -81.58
C LEU A 10 8.21 23.75 -81.36
N THR A 11 7.93 24.68 -80.42
CA THR A 11 6.78 25.63 -80.50
C THR A 11 6.93 26.86 -79.59
N GLY A 12 6.26 27.98 -79.89
CA GLY A 12 6.13 29.10 -78.92
C GLY A 12 5.50 30.40 -79.46
N ALA A 13 4.95 31.21 -78.54
CA ALA A 13 4.54 32.61 -78.74
C ALA A 13 4.60 33.39 -77.40
N ARG A 14 4.71 34.72 -77.45
CA ARG A 14 4.79 35.66 -76.28
C ARG A 14 3.45 36.42 -76.12
N ARG A 15 3.12 37.20 -75.07
CA ARG A 15 3.91 38.13 -74.22
C ARG A 15 3.23 38.42 -72.85
N ARG A 16 4.01 39.02 -71.91
CA ARG A 16 3.72 40.08 -70.88
C ARG A 16 2.26 40.36 -70.45
N ALA A 17 1.95 40.76 -69.21
CA ALA A 17 2.65 40.92 -67.91
C ALA A 17 1.54 40.83 -66.80
N GLU A 18 1.60 41.23 -65.51
CA GLU A 18 2.36 42.22 -64.74
C GLU A 18 2.03 42.05 -63.22
N GLY A 19 2.67 42.80 -62.31
CA GLY A 19 2.08 43.15 -61.00
C GLY A 19 2.08 42.11 -59.86
N GLN A 20 3.20 41.99 -59.14
CA GLN A 20 3.21 41.61 -57.71
C GLN A 20 2.90 42.86 -56.86
N PRO A 21 2.42 42.76 -55.60
CA PRO A 21 3.29 42.35 -54.49
C PRO A 21 2.63 41.49 -53.38
N ALA A 22 3.46 40.96 -52.49
CA ALA A 22 3.02 40.25 -51.27
C ALA A 22 2.75 41.23 -50.12
N GLY A 23 1.77 40.92 -49.25
CA GLY A 23 1.58 41.72 -48.03
C GLY A 23 0.27 41.56 -47.24
N LEU A 24 -0.04 40.37 -46.71
CA LEU A 24 -0.97 40.30 -45.56
C LEU A 24 -0.69 39.15 -44.58
N ARG A 25 0.29 39.37 -43.68
CA ARG A 25 0.44 38.60 -42.44
C ARG A 25 -0.70 38.94 -41.45
N ARG A 26 -1.95 38.55 -41.75
CA ARG A 26 -3.10 38.54 -40.82
C ARG A 26 -4.36 37.92 -41.45
N ARG A 27 -4.65 36.67 -41.08
CA ARG A 27 -5.99 36.05 -41.02
C ARG A 27 -5.95 35.24 -39.71
N ILE A 28 -6.53 35.66 -38.58
CA ILE A 28 -7.88 36.19 -38.33
C ILE A 28 -8.96 35.17 -38.74
N ALA A 29 -9.12 34.21 -37.83
CA ALA A 29 -10.38 33.80 -37.20
C ALA A 29 -11.47 33.05 -38.00
N LEU A 30 -12.12 32.14 -37.26
CA LEU A 30 -13.48 31.61 -37.44
C LEU A 30 -13.78 30.77 -38.71
N LEU A 31 -13.67 29.46 -38.54
CA LEU A 31 -14.83 28.59 -38.80
C LEU A 31 -15.14 27.80 -37.50
N LEU A 32 -16.43 27.72 -37.18
CA LEU A 32 -16.99 27.09 -35.98
C LEU A 32 -17.62 25.73 -36.32
N ALA A 33 -17.95 24.98 -35.25
CA ALA A 33 -18.72 23.73 -35.22
C ALA A 33 -17.94 22.41 -35.45
N LEU A 34 -18.40 21.38 -34.73
CA LEU A 34 -17.78 20.06 -34.49
C LEU A 34 -16.37 20.13 -33.84
N VAL A 35 -16.11 19.45 -32.71
CA VAL A 35 -16.88 18.45 -31.97
C VAL A 35 -16.97 18.87 -30.49
N ILE A 36 -18.15 19.28 -30.01
CA ILE A 36 -18.44 19.36 -28.57
C ILE A 36 -18.77 17.94 -28.08
N GLY A 37 -17.74 17.10 -28.07
CA GLY A 37 -17.77 15.75 -27.53
C GLY A 37 -17.49 15.84 -26.05
N LEU A 38 -18.54 16.01 -25.24
CA LEU A 38 -18.42 16.03 -23.78
C LEU A 38 -18.04 14.63 -23.28
N ALA A 39 -16.75 14.33 -23.33
CA ALA A 39 -16.16 13.16 -22.70
C ALA A 39 -16.18 13.33 -21.18
N LEU A 40 -17.38 13.24 -20.61
CA LEU A 40 -17.59 13.08 -19.18
C LEU A 40 -17.13 11.66 -18.81
N VAL A 41 -15.81 11.45 -18.82
CA VAL A 41 -15.20 10.21 -18.33
C VAL A 41 -15.58 10.12 -16.86
N PRO A 42 -16.40 9.15 -16.43
CA PRO A 42 -16.66 8.99 -15.02
C PRO A 42 -15.32 8.66 -14.37
N PHE A 43 -14.88 9.48 -13.42
CA PHE A 43 -13.82 9.10 -12.50
C PHE A 43 -14.38 8.01 -11.58
N ALA A 44 -14.48 6.80 -12.13
CA ALA A 44 -14.62 5.57 -11.37
C ALA A 44 -13.35 5.47 -10.53
N GLY A 45 -13.39 6.07 -9.34
CA GLY A 45 -12.26 6.15 -8.43
C GLY A 45 -11.78 4.74 -8.19
N SER A 46 -10.59 4.44 -8.71
CA SER A 46 -10.03 3.10 -8.64
C SER A 46 -9.90 2.74 -7.17
N LEU A 47 -10.74 1.80 -6.73
CA LEU A 47 -10.44 0.92 -5.61
C LEU A 47 -9.17 0.16 -5.99
N HIS A 48 -8.04 0.82 -5.77
CA HIS A 48 -6.72 0.21 -5.85
C HIS A 48 -6.69 -0.82 -4.74
N ALA A 49 -7.07 -2.05 -5.07
CA ALA A 49 -6.68 -3.21 -4.29
C ALA A 49 -5.15 -3.15 -4.20
N GLN A 50 -4.63 -2.83 -3.01
CA GLN A 50 -3.20 -2.90 -2.75
C GLN A 50 -2.71 -4.29 -3.19
N PRO A 51 -1.57 -4.39 -3.87
CA PRO A 51 -1.07 -5.66 -4.35
C PRO A 51 -0.94 -6.60 -3.14
N GLU A 52 -1.45 -7.82 -3.28
CA GLU A 52 -1.75 -8.70 -2.13
C GLU A 52 -0.52 -9.04 -1.28
N GLY A 53 0.69 -8.93 -1.83
CA GLY A 53 1.96 -9.10 -1.12
C GLY A 53 2.43 -7.90 -0.27
N GLU A 54 1.81 -6.72 -0.36
CA GLU A 54 2.13 -5.56 0.50
C GLU A 54 1.29 -5.52 1.79
N ARG A 55 0.09 -6.11 1.76
CA ARG A 55 -0.83 -6.20 2.90
C ARG A 55 -0.24 -7.07 4.02
N ILE A 56 -0.05 -6.47 5.20
CA ILE A 56 0.36 -7.19 6.43
C ILE A 56 -0.75 -7.22 7.48
N LEU A 57 -1.58 -6.18 7.57
CA LEU A 57 -2.64 -6.10 8.57
C LEU A 57 -3.88 -5.40 8.01
N THR A 58 -5.06 -5.92 8.36
CA THR A 58 -6.35 -5.36 7.99
C THR A 58 -7.13 -5.01 9.24
N LEU A 59 -7.42 -3.72 9.44
CA LEU A 59 -8.25 -3.22 10.52
C LEU A 59 -9.68 -3.04 10.01
N ILE A 60 -10.67 -3.55 10.75
CA ILE A 60 -12.10 -3.51 10.38
C ILE A 60 -12.86 -2.81 11.51
N VAL A 61 -13.37 -1.61 11.22
CA VAL A 61 -14.01 -0.71 12.19
C VAL A 61 -15.45 -0.45 11.72
N GLY A 62 -16.38 -1.29 12.17
CA GLY A 62 -17.71 -1.39 11.58
C GLY A 62 -17.62 -1.75 10.09
N GLU A 63 -18.22 -0.93 9.21
CA GLU A 63 -18.15 -1.10 7.76
C GLU A 63 -16.84 -0.59 7.13
N LYS A 64 -15.97 0.08 7.88
CA LYS A 64 -14.72 0.65 7.36
C LYS A 64 -13.59 -0.36 7.44
N THR A 65 -12.90 -0.57 6.32
CA THR A 65 -11.66 -1.37 6.25
C THR A 65 -10.46 -0.46 6.05
N HIS A 66 -9.40 -0.65 6.83
CA HIS A 66 -8.10 0.02 6.67
C HIS A 66 -7.01 -1.04 6.51
N VAL A 67 -6.38 -1.06 5.34
CA VAL A 67 -5.30 -2.00 5.01
C VAL A 67 -3.97 -1.32 5.28
N LEU A 68 -3.09 -1.99 6.02
CA LEU A 68 -1.76 -1.50 6.38
C LEU A 68 -0.67 -2.36 5.73
N THR A 69 0.37 -1.68 5.27
CA THR A 69 1.60 -2.28 4.74
C THR A 69 2.71 -2.34 5.80
N HIS A 70 3.80 -3.04 5.49
CA HIS A 70 5.02 -2.99 6.31
C HIS A 70 5.55 -1.55 6.48
N GLU A 71 5.41 -0.68 5.48
CA GLU A 71 5.83 0.71 5.56
C GLU A 71 4.96 1.48 6.57
N ASP A 72 3.65 1.23 6.60
CA ASP A 72 2.72 1.90 7.51
C ASP A 72 2.98 1.53 8.96
N LEU A 73 3.28 0.26 9.25
CA LEU A 73 3.71 -0.15 10.58
C LEU A 73 5.04 0.50 10.97
N ARG A 74 6.01 0.64 10.05
CA ARG A 74 7.30 1.31 10.32
C ARG A 74 7.20 2.85 10.46
N LYS A 75 6.04 3.47 10.26
CA LYS A 75 5.77 4.88 10.59
C LYS A 75 5.43 5.09 12.07
N LEU A 76 5.08 4.02 12.80
CA LEU A 76 4.89 4.04 14.26
C LEU A 76 6.24 3.85 14.99
N PRO A 77 6.33 4.17 16.30
CA PRO A 77 7.54 3.94 17.08
C PRO A 77 7.95 2.46 17.10
N GLU A 78 9.10 2.16 16.50
CA GLU A 78 9.70 0.82 16.51
C GLU A 78 10.12 0.42 17.94
N THR A 79 9.85 -0.82 18.30
CA THR A 79 10.26 -1.43 19.57
C THR A 79 10.96 -2.77 19.29
N SER A 80 11.87 -3.17 20.17
CA SER A 80 12.61 -4.43 20.07
C SER A 80 12.96 -4.97 21.44
N PHE A 81 12.88 -6.28 21.60
CA PHE A 81 13.20 -6.98 22.85
C PHE A 81 13.64 -8.42 22.57
N SER A 82 14.15 -9.10 23.59
CA SER A 82 14.44 -10.54 23.53
C SER A 82 13.71 -11.29 24.63
N THR A 83 13.25 -12.51 24.33
CA THR A 83 12.56 -13.40 25.28
C THR A 83 12.63 -14.85 24.82
N THR A 84 12.61 -15.80 25.74
CA THR A 84 12.21 -17.19 25.46
C THR A 84 10.70 -17.26 25.19
N THR A 85 10.22 -18.29 24.49
CA THR A 85 8.77 -18.55 24.31
C THR A 85 8.49 -20.05 24.38
N ILE A 86 7.27 -20.44 24.77
CA ILE A 86 6.88 -21.86 24.83
C ILE A 86 6.72 -22.52 23.44
N TRP A 87 6.82 -21.75 22.35
CA TRP A 87 6.65 -22.21 20.97
C TRP A 87 7.94 -22.13 20.13
N THR A 88 9.09 -21.81 20.73
CA THR A 88 10.37 -21.60 20.04
C THR A 88 11.56 -22.02 20.91
N SER A 89 12.51 -22.77 20.36
CA SER A 89 13.73 -23.15 21.08
C SER A 89 14.68 -21.96 21.32
N GLY A 90 15.01 -21.69 22.58
CA GLY A 90 15.98 -20.68 23.00
C GLY A 90 15.48 -19.23 22.96
N LEU A 91 16.37 -18.30 23.30
CA LEU A 91 16.10 -16.86 23.29
C LEU A 91 15.81 -16.38 21.86
N GLN A 92 14.66 -15.75 21.66
CA GLN A 92 14.29 -15.07 20.42
C GLN A 92 14.50 -13.57 20.57
N GLN A 93 14.89 -12.89 19.50
CA GLN A 93 14.80 -11.42 19.40
C GLN A 93 13.58 -11.07 18.54
N PHE A 94 12.74 -10.15 18.99
CA PHE A 94 11.59 -9.62 18.25
C PHE A 94 11.74 -8.13 17.97
N ARG A 95 11.29 -7.70 16.79
CA ARG A 95 11.18 -6.28 16.38
C ARG A 95 9.79 -6.04 15.81
N GLY A 96 9.19 -4.92 16.19
CA GLY A 96 7.81 -4.61 15.88
C GLY A 96 7.40 -3.21 16.32
N ILE A 97 6.12 -3.04 16.60
CA ILE A 97 5.53 -1.82 17.17
C ILE A 97 4.66 -2.19 18.37
N HIS A 98 4.50 -1.30 19.35
CA HIS A 98 3.59 -1.57 20.46
C HIS A 98 2.13 -1.52 19.98
N LEU A 99 1.31 -2.48 20.42
CA LEU A 99 -0.12 -2.49 20.11
C LEU A 99 -0.82 -1.21 20.58
N ARG A 100 -0.33 -0.60 21.68
CA ARG A 100 -0.80 0.69 22.20
C ARG A 100 -0.73 1.82 21.16
N ASP A 101 0.32 1.83 20.33
CA ASP A 101 0.57 2.91 19.38
C ASP A 101 -0.22 2.70 18.08
N LEU A 102 -0.44 1.44 17.68
CA LEU A 102 -1.44 1.10 16.64
C LEU A 102 -2.84 1.57 17.06
N ILE A 103 -3.28 1.23 18.28
CA ILE A 103 -4.59 1.62 18.80
C ILE A 103 -4.72 3.14 18.82
N LYS A 104 -3.75 3.84 19.42
CA LYS A 104 -3.74 5.31 19.50
C LYS A 104 -3.78 6.00 18.12
N THR A 105 -3.15 5.44 17.10
CA THR A 105 -3.06 6.05 15.77
C THR A 105 -4.25 5.73 14.86
N TYR A 106 -4.76 4.50 14.90
CA TYR A 106 -5.77 4.01 13.96
C TYR A 106 -7.13 3.72 14.58
N LEU A 107 -7.17 3.37 15.87
CA LEU A 107 -8.34 2.83 16.57
C LEU A 107 -8.61 3.56 17.91
N PRO A 108 -8.63 4.91 17.96
CA PRO A 108 -8.58 5.67 19.21
C PRO A 108 -9.78 5.43 20.14
N ASP A 109 -10.93 5.07 19.58
CA ASP A 109 -12.19 4.83 20.29
C ASP A 109 -12.45 3.34 20.60
N ALA A 110 -11.48 2.45 20.37
CA ALA A 110 -11.67 1.00 20.50
C ALA A 110 -11.87 0.55 21.97
N THR A 111 -12.93 -0.23 22.20
CA THR A 111 -13.25 -0.84 23.50
C THR A 111 -12.87 -2.32 23.58
N GLU A 112 -12.97 -3.04 22.46
CA GLU A 112 -12.68 -4.48 22.37
C GLU A 112 -12.14 -4.83 20.97
N LEU A 113 -11.13 -5.71 20.92
CA LEU A 113 -10.48 -6.15 19.69
C LEU A 113 -10.68 -7.66 19.50
N THR A 114 -11.08 -8.06 18.30
CA THR A 114 -11.01 -9.45 17.85
C THR A 114 -9.86 -9.60 16.86
N LEU A 115 -8.79 -10.28 17.28
CA LEU A 115 -7.60 -10.52 16.48
C LEU A 115 -7.71 -11.88 15.81
N ILE A 116 -7.46 -11.95 14.50
CA ILE A 116 -7.69 -13.15 13.66
C ILE A 116 -6.44 -13.46 12.82
N ALA A 117 -6.00 -14.72 12.89
CA ALA A 117 -4.87 -15.25 12.15
C ALA A 117 -5.29 -15.89 10.81
N ALA A 118 -4.32 -16.07 9.91
CA ALA A 118 -4.50 -16.67 8.59
C ALA A 118 -4.86 -18.18 8.60
N ASN A 119 -5.03 -18.78 9.78
CA ASN A 119 -5.58 -20.12 10.00
C ASN A 119 -6.96 -20.09 10.71
N ASP A 120 -7.61 -18.92 10.74
CA ASP A 120 -8.86 -18.59 11.42
C ASP A 120 -8.88 -18.89 12.94
N TYR A 121 -7.71 -19.06 13.57
CA TYR A 121 -7.60 -18.90 15.03
C TYR A 121 -7.86 -17.43 15.38
N GLN A 122 -8.67 -17.19 16.41
CA GLN A 122 -9.00 -15.86 16.86
C GLN A 122 -9.11 -15.76 18.39
N ILE A 123 -8.86 -14.54 18.88
CA ILE A 123 -9.09 -14.12 20.26
C ILE A 123 -9.96 -12.86 20.24
N THR A 124 -10.82 -12.68 21.23
CA THR A 124 -11.59 -11.45 21.46
C THR A 124 -11.28 -10.96 22.87
N VAL A 125 -10.77 -9.73 22.99
CA VAL A 125 -10.22 -9.20 24.25
C VAL A 125 -10.59 -7.72 24.41
N PRO A 126 -11.10 -7.27 25.58
CA PRO A 126 -11.22 -5.86 25.92
C PRO A 126 -9.87 -5.13 25.83
N VAL A 127 -9.88 -3.87 25.42
CA VAL A 127 -8.66 -3.07 25.27
C VAL A 127 -7.95 -2.82 26.62
N GLU A 128 -8.69 -2.84 27.72
CA GLU A 128 -8.16 -2.73 29.08
C GLU A 128 -7.50 -4.02 29.62
N ASP A 129 -7.96 -5.21 29.17
CA ASP A 129 -7.39 -6.51 29.54
C ASP A 129 -6.12 -6.86 28.74
N LEU A 130 -5.93 -6.23 27.58
CA LEU A 130 -4.67 -6.32 26.84
C LEU A 130 -3.56 -5.64 27.64
N ALA A 131 -2.48 -6.38 27.95
CA ALA A 131 -1.33 -5.85 28.67
C ALA A 131 -0.46 -4.93 27.78
N LEU A 132 -1.01 -3.77 27.40
CA LEU A 132 -0.48 -2.84 26.41
C LEU A 132 0.89 -2.24 26.76
N ASP A 133 1.36 -2.36 28.01
CA ASP A 133 2.75 -2.00 28.37
C ASP A 133 3.79 -2.97 27.80
N GLY A 134 3.41 -4.23 27.57
CA GLY A 134 4.25 -5.28 26.97
C GLY A 134 3.79 -5.80 25.61
N ALA A 135 2.54 -5.54 25.19
CA ALA A 135 2.02 -5.98 23.90
C ALA A 135 2.79 -5.39 22.70
N VAL A 136 3.38 -6.24 21.86
CA VAL A 136 4.10 -5.87 20.63
C VAL A 136 3.56 -6.66 19.46
N LEU A 137 3.21 -5.98 18.36
CA LEU A 137 3.02 -6.60 17.05
C LEU A 137 4.38 -6.69 16.36
N ALA A 138 5.02 -7.86 16.46
CA ALA A 138 6.28 -8.14 15.81
C ALA A 138 6.06 -8.51 14.33
N TYR A 139 6.83 -7.91 13.44
CA TYR A 139 6.95 -8.29 12.02
C TYR A 139 8.32 -8.93 11.71
N GLU A 140 9.30 -8.77 12.60
CA GLU A 140 10.64 -9.33 12.50
C GLU A 140 10.96 -10.21 13.72
N ARG A 141 11.62 -11.34 13.46
CA ARG A 141 12.18 -12.24 14.48
C ARG A 141 13.60 -12.66 14.10
N ASN A 142 14.52 -12.61 15.05
CA ASN A 142 15.94 -12.97 14.89
C ASN A 142 16.60 -12.27 13.68
N GLY A 143 16.25 -11.00 13.43
CA GLY A 143 16.79 -10.19 12.33
C GLY A 143 16.23 -10.50 10.94
N SER A 144 15.15 -11.29 10.84
CA SER A 144 14.47 -11.60 9.57
C SER A 144 12.97 -11.28 9.65
N VAL A 145 12.39 -10.80 8.54
CA VAL A 145 10.94 -10.60 8.43
C VAL A 145 10.24 -11.96 8.51
N MET A 146 9.23 -12.08 9.36
CA MET A 146 8.52 -13.34 9.56
C MET A 146 7.63 -13.64 8.34
N THR A 147 7.78 -14.83 7.77
CA THR A 147 6.94 -15.29 6.64
C THR A 147 5.74 -16.08 7.17
N LEU A 148 4.70 -16.30 6.34
CA LEU A 148 3.55 -17.13 6.71
C LEU A 148 3.95 -18.55 7.19
N ARG A 149 5.03 -19.12 6.64
CA ARG A 149 5.59 -20.42 7.06
C ARG A 149 6.40 -20.36 8.36
N ASP A 150 6.75 -19.16 8.82
CA ASP A 150 7.54 -18.91 10.03
C ASP A 150 6.84 -17.90 10.96
N LYS A 151 5.59 -18.19 11.33
CA LYS A 151 4.76 -17.43 12.30
C LYS A 151 4.40 -15.98 11.91
N GLY A 152 4.82 -15.48 10.75
CA GLY A 152 4.44 -14.18 10.21
C GLY A 152 3.10 -14.19 9.46
N PRO A 153 2.64 -13.04 8.92
CA PRO A 153 3.42 -11.82 8.78
C PRO A 153 3.53 -11.01 10.08
N LEU A 154 2.56 -11.15 10.99
CA LEU A 154 2.62 -10.59 12.34
C LEU A 154 2.47 -11.65 13.44
N TRP A 155 3.11 -11.37 14.58
CA TRP A 155 2.89 -12.06 15.84
C TRP A 155 2.65 -11.02 16.95
N LEU A 156 1.49 -11.07 17.61
CA LEU A 156 1.30 -10.40 18.90
C LEU A 156 2.07 -11.18 19.96
N VAL A 157 3.09 -10.54 20.54
CA VAL A 157 4.07 -11.17 21.43
C VAL A 157 4.39 -10.25 22.60
N TYR A 158 4.73 -10.83 23.74
CA TYR A 158 5.04 -10.12 24.99
C TYR A 158 6.47 -10.44 25.44
N PRO A 159 7.14 -9.56 26.22
CA PRO A 159 8.45 -9.84 26.80
C PRO A 159 8.30 -10.75 28.03
N TYR A 160 8.03 -12.04 27.82
CA TYR A 160 7.73 -13.00 28.88
C TYR A 160 8.83 -13.06 29.96
N ASP A 161 10.09 -13.02 29.56
CA ASP A 161 11.25 -13.06 30.47
C ASP A 161 11.40 -11.78 31.33
N LEU A 162 10.77 -10.66 30.96
CA LEU A 162 10.98 -9.35 31.60
C LEU A 162 10.18 -9.16 32.90
N LYS A 163 8.96 -9.71 32.97
CA LYS A 163 8.09 -9.64 34.17
C LYS A 163 7.19 -10.87 34.23
N SER A 164 7.10 -11.50 35.41
CA SER A 164 6.23 -12.65 35.68
C SER A 164 4.76 -12.42 35.33
N LYS A 165 4.27 -11.17 35.34
CA LYS A 165 2.89 -10.86 34.90
C LYS A 165 2.59 -11.21 33.43
N PHE A 166 3.61 -11.37 32.59
CA PHE A 166 3.46 -11.84 31.21
C PHE A 166 3.50 -13.37 31.09
N GLN A 167 3.82 -14.09 32.17
CA GLN A 167 3.97 -15.55 32.21
C GLN A 167 2.69 -16.22 32.74
N ASN A 168 1.57 -16.05 32.04
CA ASN A 168 0.29 -16.65 32.43
C ASN A 168 -0.53 -17.10 31.19
N GLU A 169 -1.49 -17.98 31.42
CA GLU A 169 -2.28 -18.64 30.37
C GLU A 169 -3.06 -17.65 29.47
N ILE A 170 -3.59 -16.56 30.03
CA ILE A 170 -4.31 -15.54 29.26
C ILE A 170 -3.35 -14.82 28.31
N ILE A 171 -2.17 -14.42 28.79
CA ILE A 171 -1.15 -13.77 27.95
C ILE A 171 -0.64 -14.73 26.88
N TYR A 172 -0.40 -16.01 27.22
CA TYR A 172 0.01 -17.00 26.21
C TYR A 172 -1.09 -17.27 25.17
N SER A 173 -2.37 -17.33 25.58
CA SER A 173 -3.51 -17.48 24.65
C SER A 173 -3.67 -16.26 23.74
N ASN A 174 -3.42 -15.05 24.28
CA ASN A 174 -3.44 -13.80 23.55
C ASN A 174 -2.24 -13.60 22.60
N SER A 175 -1.27 -14.51 22.59
CA SER A 175 -0.02 -14.37 21.82
C SER A 175 -0.13 -14.91 20.39
N ILE A 176 -1.07 -14.34 19.62
CA ILE A 176 -1.49 -14.79 18.29
C ILE A 176 -0.45 -14.51 17.18
N TRP A 177 0.03 -15.56 16.52
CA TRP A 177 0.89 -15.49 15.32
C TRP A 177 0.07 -15.64 14.03
N GLN A 178 0.71 -15.39 12.87
CA GLN A 178 0.03 -15.33 11.57
C GLN A 178 -1.14 -14.32 11.54
N LEU A 179 -1.07 -13.29 12.40
CA LEU A 179 -2.10 -12.26 12.53
C LEU A 179 -2.20 -11.44 11.23
N GLU A 180 -3.42 -11.32 10.69
CA GLU A 180 -3.70 -10.61 9.43
C GLU A 180 -4.90 -9.65 9.52
N ARG A 181 -5.80 -9.86 10.50
CA ARG A 181 -7.06 -9.14 10.67
C ARG A 181 -7.25 -8.73 12.13
N ILE A 182 -7.73 -7.50 12.35
CA ILE A 182 -8.28 -7.04 13.64
C ILE A 182 -9.65 -6.43 13.37
N ILE A 183 -10.70 -7.05 13.93
CA ILE A 183 -12.05 -6.48 13.98
C ILE A 183 -12.16 -5.67 15.28
N VAL A 184 -12.74 -4.49 15.17
CA VAL A 184 -12.72 -3.46 16.21
C VAL A 184 -14.14 -3.08 16.59
N LYS A 185 -14.40 -3.13 17.89
CA LYS A 185 -15.63 -2.64 18.52
C LYS A 185 -15.33 -1.32 19.22
N ILE A 186 -16.32 -0.43 19.13
CA ILE A 186 -16.38 0.89 19.77
C ILE A 186 -17.57 0.80 20.72
#